data_AF-A0A2P2LVW0-F1
#
_entry.id   AF-A0A2P2LVW0-F1
#
_cell.length_a   1.000
_cell.length_b   1.000
_cell.length_c   1.000
_cell.angle_alpha   90.00
_cell.angle_beta   90.00
_cell.angle_gamma   90.00
#
_symmetry.space_group_name_H-M   'P 1'
#
loop_
_entity.id
_entity.type
_entity.pdbx_description
1 polymer ?
#
loop_
_entity_poly.entity_id
_entity_poly.type
_entity_poly.pdbx_seq_one_letter_code
_entity_poly.pdbx_strand_id
1 'polypeptide(L)'
;MGDSFYEYLLKVWVQGNRTSAVRGYREMWEKSMKGLLSLVRRTTPSSFAYLCEKSGDVLIDKMDELACFAPGMVALGSSGYGPADSHKFLSLAEELAFTCYNFYESTPTKLAGENYFFHSGQDMSVGTSWNILRPETVESLFYLWRLTGNRTYQEWGWNIFQAFEKNSRIESGYVGLKDVNSGVKDNKMQSFFLAETLKYLYLLFSPPSVISLDEWVFNTEAHPLRIVTRDGGEIPGQSEKQTSKSRGRKEGRFDRH
;
A
#
# COMPACT_ATOMS: atom_id res chain seq x y z
N MET A 1 -10.89 -8.41 -1.09
CA MET A 1 -10.24 -9.16 0.02
C MET A 1 -9.09 -9.96 -0.54
N GLY A 2 -7.86 -9.47 -0.39
CA GLY A 2 -6.65 -10.16 -0.86
C GLY A 2 -5.42 -9.26 -1.01
N ASP A 3 -5.63 -7.95 -1.11
CA ASP A 3 -4.63 -6.87 -1.18
C ASP A 3 -3.34 -7.10 -0.35
N SER A 4 -3.41 -6.87 0.95
CA SER A 4 -2.30 -6.82 1.90
C SER A 4 -1.59 -8.16 2.08
N PHE A 5 -2.24 -9.28 1.74
CA PHE A 5 -1.55 -10.58 1.67
C PHE A 5 -0.40 -10.53 0.67
N TYR A 6 -0.65 -10.07 -0.55
CA TYR A 6 0.38 -9.97 -1.60
C TYR A 6 1.44 -8.94 -1.25
N GLU A 7 1.01 -7.83 -0.65
CA GLU A 7 1.89 -6.79 -0.15
C GLU A 7 2.90 -7.32 0.89
N TYR A 8 2.43 -8.13 1.83
CA TYR A 8 3.26 -8.69 2.90
C TYR A 8 4.23 -9.77 2.41
N LEU A 9 3.91 -10.50 1.33
CA LEU A 9 4.90 -11.39 0.71
C LEU A 9 6.14 -10.60 0.29
N LEU A 10 5.97 -9.41 -0.29
CA LEU A 10 7.09 -8.56 -0.66
C LEU A 10 7.72 -7.86 0.55
N LYS A 11 6.89 -7.28 1.43
CA LYS A 11 7.36 -6.48 2.56
C LYS A 11 8.13 -7.33 3.58
N VAL A 12 7.76 -8.60 3.81
CA VAL A 12 8.53 -9.52 4.68
C VAL A 12 9.88 -9.88 4.06
N TRP A 13 9.94 -10.09 2.73
CA TRP A 13 11.19 -10.28 2.01
C TRP A 13 12.14 -9.08 2.17
N VAL A 14 11.61 -7.86 2.04
CA VAL A 14 12.37 -6.62 2.22
C VAL A 14 12.77 -6.45 3.69
N GLN A 15 11.85 -6.64 4.64
CA GLN A 15 12.10 -6.51 6.07
C GLN A 15 13.22 -7.44 6.54
N GLY A 16 13.25 -8.67 6.02
CA GLY A 16 14.28 -9.66 6.35
C GLY A 16 15.63 -9.42 5.69
N ASN A 17 15.84 -8.22 5.12
CA ASN A 17 17.04 -7.82 4.39
C ASN A 17 17.37 -8.74 3.20
N ARG A 18 16.34 -9.29 2.54
CA ARG A 18 16.50 -10.05 1.29
C ARG A 18 17.45 -11.25 1.42
N THR A 19 17.53 -11.86 2.60
CA THR A 19 18.41 -13.00 2.87
C THR A 19 17.78 -14.32 2.42
N SER A 20 18.59 -15.36 2.29
CA SER A 20 18.11 -16.72 1.97
C SER A 20 17.06 -17.23 2.96
N ALA A 21 17.12 -16.80 4.23
CA ALA A 21 16.17 -17.20 5.27
C ALA A 21 14.71 -16.77 5.00
N VAL A 22 14.51 -15.69 4.23
CA VAL A 22 13.19 -15.16 3.88
C VAL A 22 12.85 -15.29 2.39
N ARG A 23 13.68 -16.01 1.62
CA ARG A 23 13.53 -16.15 0.16
C ARG A 23 12.19 -16.74 -0.27
N GLY A 24 11.60 -17.63 0.53
CA GLY A 24 10.29 -18.22 0.23
C GLY A 24 9.19 -17.16 0.02
N TYR A 25 9.24 -16.04 0.75
CA TYR A 25 8.28 -14.94 0.59
C TYR A 25 8.43 -14.26 -0.77
N ARG A 26 9.67 -14.07 -1.24
CA ARG A 26 9.93 -13.54 -2.59
C ARG A 26 9.38 -14.49 -3.66
N GLU A 27 9.63 -15.78 -3.55
CA GLU A 27 9.16 -16.78 -4.52
C GLU A 27 7.63 -16.82 -4.59
N MET A 28 6.95 -16.75 -3.44
CA MET A 28 5.49 -16.64 -3.37
C MET A 28 4.97 -15.35 -4.00
N TRP A 29 5.66 -14.22 -3.78
CA TRP A 29 5.31 -12.95 -4.40
C TRP A 29 5.46 -13.01 -5.92
N GLU A 30 6.59 -13.52 -6.44
CA GLU A 30 6.83 -13.65 -7.88
C GLU A 30 5.83 -14.60 -8.56
N LYS A 31 5.45 -15.68 -7.88
CA LYS A 31 4.37 -16.57 -8.34
C LYS A 31 3.03 -15.81 -8.42
N SER A 32 2.72 -15.00 -7.41
CA SER A 32 1.51 -14.17 -7.39
C SER A 32 1.52 -13.11 -8.51
N MET A 33 2.68 -12.54 -8.86
CA MET A 33 2.79 -11.57 -9.94
C MET A 33 2.41 -12.14 -11.31
N LYS A 34 2.64 -13.44 -11.55
CA LYS A 34 2.14 -14.10 -12.76
C LYS A 34 0.60 -14.10 -12.81
N GLY A 35 -0.05 -14.30 -11.66
CA GLY A 35 -1.49 -14.17 -11.50
C GLY A 35 -1.96 -12.74 -11.73
N LEU A 36 -1.33 -11.76 -11.09
CA LEU A 36 -1.63 -10.33 -11.25
C LEU A 36 -1.59 -9.91 -12.72
N LEU A 37 -0.54 -10.30 -13.46
CA LEU A 37 -0.43 -9.99 -14.88
C LEU A 37 -1.60 -10.53 -15.72
N SER A 38 -2.20 -11.66 -15.33
CA SER A 38 -3.37 -12.20 -16.03
C SER A 38 -4.65 -11.38 -15.82
N LEU A 39 -4.68 -10.56 -14.76
CA LEU A 39 -5.79 -9.67 -14.41
C LEU A 39 -5.67 -8.27 -15.03
N VAL A 40 -4.50 -7.92 -15.57
CA VAL A 40 -4.28 -6.60 -16.18
C VAL A 40 -5.08 -6.49 -17.48
N ARG A 41 -5.89 -5.45 -17.58
CA ARG A 41 -6.57 -5.05 -18.81
C ARG A 41 -6.30 -3.58 -19.10
N ARG A 42 -6.65 -3.14 -20.32
CA ARG A 42 -6.53 -1.75 -20.74
C ARG A 42 -7.83 -1.29 -21.40
N THR A 43 -8.24 -0.07 -21.12
CA THR A 43 -9.45 0.52 -21.70
C THR A 43 -9.24 0.97 -23.14
N THR A 44 -10.34 1.27 -23.83
CA THR A 44 -10.34 1.98 -25.12
C THR A 44 -11.24 3.22 -25.00
N PRO A 45 -10.81 4.41 -25.50
CA PRO A 45 -9.62 4.65 -26.31
C PRO A 45 -8.34 5.00 -25.51
N SER A 46 -8.44 5.37 -24.24
CA SER A 46 -7.32 6.02 -23.53
C SER A 46 -6.27 5.06 -22.97
N SER A 47 -6.48 3.75 -23.10
CA SER A 47 -5.52 2.71 -22.68
C SER A 47 -5.16 2.73 -21.19
N PHE A 48 -6.10 3.13 -20.31
CA PHE A 48 -5.91 3.04 -18.86
C PHE A 48 -5.72 1.60 -18.44
N ALA A 49 -4.58 1.28 -17.80
CA ALA A 49 -4.34 -0.05 -17.26
C ALA A 49 -5.07 -0.22 -15.93
N TYR A 50 -5.76 -1.35 -15.74
CA TYR A 50 -6.47 -1.65 -14.50
C TYR A 50 -6.38 -3.14 -14.16
N LEU A 51 -6.65 -3.46 -12.89
CA LEU A 51 -6.68 -4.82 -12.39
C LEU A 51 -8.14 -5.28 -12.28
N CYS A 52 -8.54 -6.28 -13.06
CA CYS A 52 -9.86 -6.90 -12.94
C CYS A 52 -9.97 -7.70 -11.63
N GLU A 53 -11.17 -7.73 -11.07
CA GLU A 53 -11.55 -8.77 -10.13
C GLU A 53 -11.78 -10.10 -10.87
N LYS A 54 -11.59 -11.22 -10.17
CA LYS A 54 -11.85 -12.56 -10.69
C LYS A 54 -12.76 -13.34 -9.75
N SER A 55 -13.90 -13.80 -10.26
CA SER A 55 -14.85 -14.65 -9.54
C SER A 55 -15.04 -15.96 -10.32
N GLY A 56 -14.50 -17.05 -9.80
CA GLY A 56 -14.36 -18.30 -10.57
C GLY A 56 -13.52 -18.05 -11.82
N ASP A 57 -14.08 -18.34 -12.99
CA ASP A 57 -13.44 -18.08 -14.30
C ASP A 57 -13.86 -16.75 -14.94
N VAL A 58 -14.73 -15.98 -14.28
CA VAL A 58 -15.25 -14.71 -14.80
C VAL A 58 -14.36 -13.58 -14.32
N LEU A 59 -13.92 -12.75 -15.27
CA LEU A 59 -13.29 -11.46 -14.98
C LEU A 59 -14.36 -10.38 -14.90
N ILE A 60 -14.23 -9.53 -13.89
CA ILE A 60 -15.11 -8.41 -13.65
C ILE A 60 -14.27 -7.15 -13.84
N ASP A 61 -14.66 -6.31 -14.80
CA ASP A 61 -14.01 -5.05 -15.12
C ASP A 61 -14.36 -3.98 -14.08
N LYS A 62 -13.87 -4.20 -12.86
CA LYS A 62 -14.01 -3.37 -11.68
C LYS A 62 -12.67 -3.32 -10.95
N MET A 63 -12.31 -2.14 -10.45
CA MET A 63 -11.14 -1.93 -9.62
C MET A 63 -11.52 -1.03 -8.44
N ASP A 64 -11.25 -1.51 -7.23
CA ASP A 64 -11.43 -0.72 -6.00
C ASP A 64 -10.29 0.29 -5.85
N GLU A 65 -10.53 1.41 -5.18
CA GLU A 65 -9.47 2.36 -4.80
C GLU A 65 -8.44 1.67 -3.90
N LEU A 66 -8.89 0.71 -3.08
CA LEU A 66 -8.03 -0.23 -2.35
C LEU A 66 -6.98 -0.90 -3.24
N ALA A 67 -7.25 -1.20 -4.51
CA ALA A 67 -6.29 -1.84 -5.41
C ALA A 67 -5.17 -0.88 -5.87
N CYS A 68 -5.29 0.42 -5.59
CA CYS A 68 -4.29 1.43 -5.88
C CYS A 68 -3.05 1.39 -4.99
N PHE A 69 -2.95 0.44 -4.06
CA PHE A 69 -1.68 0.07 -3.39
C PHE A 69 -0.73 -0.69 -4.34
N ALA A 70 -1.30 -1.39 -5.32
CA ALA A 70 -0.58 -2.32 -6.18
C ALA A 70 0.53 -1.66 -7.02
N PRO A 71 0.37 -0.45 -7.59
CA PRO A 71 1.46 0.25 -8.27
C PRO A 71 2.71 0.39 -7.39
N GLY A 72 2.56 0.86 -6.14
CA GLY A 72 3.67 1.00 -5.20
C GLY A 72 4.32 -0.35 -4.86
N MET A 73 3.51 -1.38 -4.61
CA MET A 73 4.00 -2.74 -4.39
C MET A 73 4.78 -3.29 -5.60
N VAL A 74 4.24 -3.14 -6.82
CA VAL A 74 4.86 -3.63 -8.05
C VAL A 74 6.16 -2.88 -8.33
N ALA A 75 6.17 -1.56 -8.17
CA ALA A 75 7.38 -0.75 -8.30
C ALA A 75 8.46 -1.18 -7.30
N LEU A 76 8.12 -1.34 -6.02
CA LEU A 76 9.04 -1.80 -4.97
C LEU A 76 9.62 -3.19 -5.28
N GLY A 77 8.80 -4.09 -5.81
CA GLY A 77 9.20 -5.45 -6.13
C GLY A 77 9.98 -5.61 -7.45
N SER A 78 9.97 -4.58 -8.31
CA SER A 78 10.61 -4.61 -9.63
C SER A 78 12.13 -4.73 -9.56
N SER A 79 12.78 -4.20 -8.51
CA SER A 79 14.23 -4.21 -8.33
C SER A 79 14.82 -5.60 -8.04
N GLY A 80 13.98 -6.57 -7.68
CA GLY A 80 14.38 -7.96 -7.48
C GLY A 80 14.50 -8.78 -8.77
N TYR A 81 14.12 -8.21 -9.91
CA TYR A 81 14.19 -8.87 -11.22
C TYR A 81 15.42 -8.44 -12.02
N GLY A 82 15.75 -9.19 -13.09
CA GLY A 82 16.72 -8.76 -14.09
C GLY A 82 16.25 -7.51 -14.87
N PRO A 83 17.14 -6.80 -15.58
CA PRO A 83 16.84 -5.48 -16.15
C PRO A 83 15.58 -5.40 -17.01
N ALA A 84 15.34 -6.41 -17.87
CA ALA A 84 14.18 -6.44 -18.76
C ALA A 84 12.84 -6.57 -17.99
N ASP A 85 12.76 -7.53 -17.06
CA ASP A 85 11.56 -7.74 -16.26
C ASP A 85 11.35 -6.60 -15.26
N SER A 86 12.43 -6.06 -14.69
CA SER A 86 12.40 -4.88 -13.83
C SER A 86 11.74 -3.69 -14.54
N HIS A 87 12.19 -3.38 -15.76
CA HIS A 87 11.59 -2.32 -16.57
C HIS A 87 10.11 -2.60 -16.90
N LYS A 88 9.76 -3.84 -17.23
CA LYS A 88 8.38 -4.24 -17.52
C LYS A 88 7.44 -4.04 -16.32
N PHE A 89 7.85 -4.48 -15.13
CA PHE A 89 7.04 -4.30 -13.92
C PHE A 89 6.96 -2.84 -13.49
N LEU A 90 8.07 -2.09 -13.61
CA LEU A 90 8.04 -0.65 -13.32
C LEU A 90 7.09 0.07 -14.28
N SER A 91 7.16 -0.19 -15.59
CA SER A 91 6.24 0.40 -16.57
C SER A 91 4.78 0.07 -16.26
N LEU A 92 4.47 -1.17 -15.87
CA LEU A 92 3.12 -1.53 -15.43
C LEU A 92 2.70 -0.75 -14.17
N ALA A 93 3.60 -0.56 -13.20
CA ALA A 93 3.30 0.24 -12.02
C ALA A 93 2.99 1.70 -12.39
N GLU A 94 3.75 2.29 -13.32
CA GLU A 94 3.49 3.65 -13.80
C GLU A 94 2.12 3.78 -14.49
N GLU A 95 1.77 2.82 -15.35
CA GLU A 95 0.46 2.77 -16.01
C GLU A 95 -0.71 2.62 -15.01
N LEU A 96 -0.57 1.72 -14.02
CA LEU A 96 -1.61 1.52 -13.01
C LEU A 96 -1.75 2.75 -12.10
N ALA A 97 -0.64 3.39 -11.72
CA ALA A 97 -0.68 4.62 -10.95
C ALA A 97 -1.32 5.78 -11.72
N PHE A 98 -1.10 5.85 -13.04
CA PHE A 98 -1.80 6.82 -13.89
C PHE A 98 -3.32 6.61 -13.86
N THR A 99 -3.80 5.37 -13.93
CA THR A 99 -5.23 5.07 -13.76
C THR A 99 -5.74 5.47 -12.38
N CYS A 100 -5.02 5.12 -11.32
CA CYS A 100 -5.40 5.49 -9.94
C CYS A 100 -5.45 7.01 -9.73
N TYR A 101 -4.51 7.76 -10.28
CA TYR A 101 -4.59 9.23 -10.27
C TYR A 101 -5.83 9.74 -11.06
N ASN A 102 -6.19 9.08 -12.16
CA ASN A 102 -7.36 9.45 -12.93
C ASN A 102 -8.70 9.11 -12.25
N PHE A 103 -8.72 8.23 -11.24
CA PHE A 103 -9.89 8.10 -10.36
C PHE A 103 -10.21 9.42 -9.66
N TYR A 104 -9.17 10.13 -9.20
CA TYR A 104 -9.34 11.45 -8.59
C TYR A 104 -9.74 12.47 -9.66
N GLU A 105 -9.04 12.50 -10.81
CA GLU A 105 -9.33 13.49 -11.85
C GLU A 105 -10.71 13.37 -12.50
N SER A 106 -11.31 12.18 -12.51
CA SER A 106 -12.61 11.95 -13.15
C SER A 106 -13.81 12.52 -12.38
N THR A 107 -13.64 12.97 -11.13
CA THR A 107 -14.75 13.43 -10.28
C THR A 107 -14.75 14.97 -10.12
N PRO A 108 -15.92 15.60 -9.91
CA PRO A 108 -16.01 17.04 -9.65
C PRO A 108 -15.23 17.51 -8.41
N THR A 109 -15.19 16.69 -7.36
CA THR A 109 -14.47 17.02 -6.12
C THR A 109 -12.97 16.80 -6.24
N LYS A 110 -12.50 16.11 -7.28
CA LYS A 110 -11.12 15.65 -7.43
C LYS A 110 -10.68 14.67 -6.33
N LEU A 111 -11.64 13.92 -5.79
CA LEU A 111 -11.44 12.81 -4.86
C LEU A 111 -11.98 11.53 -5.47
N ALA A 112 -11.27 10.42 -5.34
CA ALA A 112 -11.70 9.14 -5.87
C ALA A 112 -12.90 8.56 -5.09
N GLY A 113 -13.84 7.94 -5.81
CA GLY A 113 -14.81 7.03 -5.19
C GLY A 113 -14.16 5.73 -4.74
N GLU A 114 -14.93 4.85 -4.10
CA GLU A 114 -14.43 3.59 -3.55
C GLU A 114 -14.09 2.56 -4.63
N ASN A 115 -14.79 2.58 -5.78
CA ASN A 115 -14.48 1.71 -6.90
C ASN A 115 -14.96 2.27 -8.23
N TYR A 116 -14.36 1.73 -9.29
CA TYR A 116 -14.59 2.13 -10.66
C TYR A 116 -14.88 0.91 -11.52
N PHE A 117 -15.86 1.05 -12.42
CA PHE A 117 -16.11 0.10 -13.50
C PHE A 117 -15.44 0.58 -14.78
N PHE A 118 -14.99 -0.37 -15.59
CA PHE A 118 -14.35 -0.09 -16.87
C PHE A 118 -15.21 -0.63 -18.01
N HIS A 119 -15.46 0.22 -19.01
CA HIS A 119 -16.30 -0.11 -20.15
C HIS A 119 -15.62 0.35 -21.44
N SER A 120 -15.78 -0.46 -22.49
CA SER A 120 -15.33 -0.07 -23.83
C SER A 120 -16.01 1.23 -24.27
N GLY A 121 -15.21 2.23 -24.64
CA GLY A 121 -15.69 3.53 -25.12
C GLY A 121 -15.96 4.60 -24.05
N GLN A 122 -15.92 4.26 -22.76
CA GLN A 122 -16.13 5.24 -21.67
C GLN A 122 -14.94 5.29 -20.69
N ASP A 123 -13.88 4.51 -20.93
CA ASP A 123 -12.71 4.32 -20.05
C ASP A 123 -13.08 3.87 -18.63
N MET A 124 -13.59 4.76 -17.76
CA MET A 124 -13.95 4.45 -16.38
C MET A 124 -15.19 5.21 -15.91
N SER A 125 -15.97 4.60 -15.03
CA SER A 125 -17.11 5.22 -14.35
C SER A 125 -17.08 4.92 -12.85
N VAL A 126 -17.48 5.89 -12.03
CA VAL A 126 -17.57 5.71 -10.58
C VAL A 126 -18.68 4.69 -10.29
N GLY A 127 -18.34 3.61 -9.61
CA GLY A 127 -19.31 2.64 -9.10
C GLY A 127 -19.84 3.10 -7.75
N THR A 128 -19.10 2.79 -6.69
CA THR A 128 -19.41 3.27 -5.34
C THR A 128 -18.76 4.62 -5.09
N SER A 129 -19.57 5.66 -4.83
CA SER A 129 -19.10 7.05 -4.90
C SER A 129 -18.63 7.66 -3.58
N TRP A 130 -18.66 6.94 -2.46
CA TRP A 130 -18.12 7.50 -1.21
C TRP A 130 -16.58 7.53 -1.24
N ASN A 131 -16.01 8.47 -0.50
CA ASN A 131 -14.57 8.58 -0.24
C ASN A 131 -14.37 8.64 1.27
N ILE A 132 -13.56 7.74 1.83
CA ILE A 132 -13.29 7.71 3.28
C ILE A 132 -11.86 8.14 3.63
N LEU A 133 -11.24 8.98 2.79
CA LEU A 133 -9.90 9.54 3.01
C LEU A 133 -8.76 8.52 2.88
N ARG A 134 -8.94 7.55 1.97
CA ARG A 134 -8.04 6.44 1.72
C ARG A 134 -6.63 6.83 1.26
N PRO A 135 -5.59 6.06 1.63
CA PRO A 135 -4.20 6.39 1.30
C PRO A 135 -3.64 5.75 0.03
N GLU A 136 -4.28 4.73 -0.53
CA GLU A 136 -3.63 3.75 -1.42
C GLU A 136 -3.02 4.40 -2.66
N THR A 137 -3.71 5.37 -3.26
CA THR A 137 -3.16 6.14 -4.38
C THR A 137 -1.91 6.94 -3.98
N VAL A 138 -1.95 7.68 -2.86
CA VAL A 138 -0.79 8.49 -2.42
C VAL A 138 0.37 7.64 -1.89
N GLU A 139 0.11 6.44 -1.36
CA GLU A 139 1.13 5.42 -1.06
C GLU A 139 1.91 5.06 -2.33
N SER A 140 1.19 4.72 -3.40
CA SER A 140 1.80 4.37 -4.68
C SER A 140 2.63 5.50 -5.29
N LEU A 141 2.13 6.74 -5.21
CA LEU A 141 2.89 7.92 -5.66
C LEU A 141 4.18 8.11 -4.87
N PHE A 142 4.16 7.88 -3.55
CA PHE A 142 5.36 7.92 -2.71
C PHE A 142 6.42 6.90 -3.18
N TYR A 143 6.05 5.63 -3.37
CA TYR A 143 6.99 4.62 -3.83
C TYR A 143 7.54 4.94 -5.22
N LEU A 144 6.68 5.30 -6.16
CA LEU A 144 7.11 5.63 -7.53
C LEU A 144 8.04 6.84 -7.56
N TRP A 145 7.75 7.90 -6.79
CA TRP A 145 8.65 9.04 -6.67
C TRP A 145 10.02 8.64 -6.08
N ARG A 146 10.05 7.86 -4.99
CA ARG A 146 11.31 7.41 -4.36
C ARG A 146 12.16 6.55 -5.28
N LEU A 147 11.53 5.72 -6.11
CA LEU A 147 12.22 4.74 -6.95
C LEU A 147 12.63 5.30 -8.33
N THR A 148 11.89 6.28 -8.86
CA THR A 148 12.13 6.83 -10.21
C THR A 148 12.70 8.23 -10.21
N GLY A 149 12.48 9.01 -9.13
CA GLY A 149 12.77 10.44 -9.07
C GLY A 149 11.85 11.31 -9.94
N ASN A 150 10.83 10.73 -10.59
CA ASN A 150 9.91 11.47 -11.45
C ASN A 150 9.01 12.39 -10.60
N ARG A 151 9.10 13.70 -10.85
CA ARG A 151 8.39 14.73 -10.08
C ARG A 151 6.90 14.82 -10.38
N THR A 152 6.42 14.23 -11.48
CA THR A 152 4.99 14.17 -11.79
C THR A 152 4.18 13.52 -10.66
N TYR A 153 4.74 12.55 -9.95
CA TYR A 153 4.05 11.94 -8.80
C TYR A 153 3.88 12.90 -7.61
N GLN A 154 4.79 13.84 -7.43
CA GLN A 154 4.66 14.92 -6.43
C GLN A 154 3.57 15.91 -6.86
N GLU A 155 3.49 16.25 -8.14
CA GLU A 155 2.42 17.10 -8.69
C GLU A 155 1.04 16.45 -8.50
N TRP A 156 0.91 15.16 -8.81
CA TRP A 156 -0.31 14.39 -8.60
C TRP A 156 -0.70 14.32 -7.12
N GLY A 157 0.27 14.04 -6.22
CA GLY A 157 0.02 14.06 -4.78
C GLY A 157 -0.39 15.43 -4.27
N TRP A 158 0.15 16.52 -4.83
CA TRP A 158 -0.24 17.88 -4.49
C TRP A 158 -1.68 18.17 -4.90
N ASN A 159 -2.08 17.77 -6.11
CA ASN A 159 -3.46 17.93 -6.58
C ASN A 159 -4.46 17.18 -5.68
N ILE A 160 -4.12 15.95 -5.28
CA ILE A 160 -4.92 15.16 -4.34
C ILE A 160 -5.02 15.86 -2.98
N PHE A 161 -3.91 16.38 -2.44
CA PHE A 161 -3.92 17.13 -1.19
C PHE A 161 -4.81 18.39 -1.26
N GLN A 162 -4.71 19.16 -2.35
CA GLN A 162 -5.58 20.32 -2.58
C GLN A 162 -7.07 19.92 -2.66
N ALA A 163 -7.39 18.75 -3.21
CA ALA A 163 -8.75 18.23 -3.23
C ALA A 163 -9.27 17.88 -1.82
N PHE A 164 -8.43 17.28 -0.97
CA PHE A 164 -8.76 17.07 0.45
C PHE A 164 -8.96 18.39 1.19
N GLU A 165 -8.08 19.37 1.01
CA GLU A 165 -8.21 20.71 1.61
C GLU A 165 -9.52 21.39 1.22
N LYS A 166 -9.90 21.30 -0.05
CA LYS A 166 -11.11 21.95 -0.57
C LYS A 166 -12.40 21.26 -0.12
N ASN A 167 -12.43 19.94 -0.10
CA ASN A 167 -13.70 19.20 0.03
C ASN A 167 -13.88 18.50 1.38
N SER A 168 -12.79 18.06 2.01
CA SER A 168 -12.80 17.23 3.22
C SER A 168 -12.49 18.02 4.50
N ARG A 169 -11.78 19.16 4.41
CA ARG A 169 -11.45 19.98 5.57
C ARG A 169 -12.70 20.64 6.18
N ILE A 170 -12.78 20.58 7.50
CA ILE A 170 -13.76 21.30 8.33
C ILE A 170 -13.01 21.99 9.49
N GLU A 171 -13.71 22.77 10.31
CA GLU A 171 -13.10 23.50 11.43
C GLU A 171 -12.37 22.57 12.42
N SER A 172 -12.91 21.38 12.68
CA SER A 172 -12.40 20.43 13.67
C SER A 172 -11.51 19.31 13.12
N GLY A 173 -11.18 19.31 11.82
CA GLY A 173 -10.40 18.24 11.20
C GLY A 173 -10.76 17.97 9.74
N TYR A 174 -10.79 16.69 9.36
CA TYR A 174 -11.15 16.23 8.02
C TYR A 174 -12.27 15.20 8.08
N VAL A 175 -13.10 15.14 7.05
CA VAL A 175 -14.19 14.17 6.95
C VAL A 175 -14.26 13.58 5.56
N GLY A 176 -14.65 12.32 5.46
CA GLY A 176 -14.95 11.68 4.18
C GLY A 176 -16.18 12.30 3.50
N LEU A 177 -16.46 11.78 2.32
CA LEU A 177 -17.61 12.14 1.49
C LEU A 177 -18.52 10.93 1.32
N LYS A 178 -19.83 11.13 1.45
CA LYS A 178 -20.85 10.14 1.05
C LYS A 178 -20.92 9.98 -0.46
N ASP A 179 -20.55 11.02 -1.20
CA ASP A 179 -20.55 11.04 -2.65
C ASP A 179 -19.56 12.09 -3.19
N VAL A 180 -18.57 11.62 -3.95
CA VAL A 180 -17.52 12.44 -4.60
C VAL A 180 -18.04 13.32 -5.73
N ASN A 181 -19.27 13.13 -6.19
CA ASN A 181 -19.88 14.02 -7.18
C ASN A 181 -20.50 15.26 -6.54
N SER A 182 -21.21 15.07 -5.42
CA SER A 182 -21.90 16.15 -4.71
C SER A 182 -21.06 16.82 -3.60
N GLY A 183 -20.03 16.14 -3.07
CA GLY A 183 -19.22 16.66 -1.96
C GLY A 183 -19.92 16.62 -0.60
N VAL A 184 -21.02 15.87 -0.48
CA VAL A 184 -21.73 15.69 0.79
C VAL A 184 -20.84 14.93 1.77
N LYS A 185 -20.59 15.52 2.94
CA LYS A 185 -19.69 14.98 3.97
C LYS A 185 -20.30 13.82 4.77
N ASP A 186 -19.49 12.84 5.17
CA ASP A 186 -19.90 11.66 5.94
C ASP A 186 -19.79 11.82 7.47
N ASN A 187 -19.20 12.94 7.93
CA ASN A 187 -18.94 13.28 9.33
C ASN A 187 -18.02 12.27 10.06
N LYS A 188 -17.08 11.64 9.35
CA LYS A 188 -16.12 10.69 9.91
C LYS A 188 -14.70 10.95 9.42
N MET A 189 -13.77 11.06 10.38
CA MET A 189 -12.33 11.01 10.10
C MET A 189 -11.81 9.62 10.44
N GLN A 190 -11.31 8.91 9.44
CA GLN A 190 -10.69 7.60 9.68
C GLN A 190 -9.29 7.79 10.26
N SER A 191 -8.84 6.87 11.12
CA SER A 191 -7.50 6.94 11.73
C SER A 191 -6.39 6.91 10.69
N PHE A 192 -6.58 6.14 9.62
CA PHE A 192 -5.61 6.02 8.53
C PHE A 192 -5.42 7.32 7.73
N PHE A 193 -6.32 8.29 7.79
CA PHE A 193 -6.05 9.58 7.17
C PHE A 193 -4.80 10.23 7.78
N LEU A 194 -4.67 10.14 9.10
CA LEU A 194 -3.50 10.66 9.83
C LEU A 194 -2.32 9.69 9.76
N ALA A 195 -2.58 8.39 9.94
CA ALA A 195 -1.51 7.40 9.95
C ALA A 195 -0.88 7.23 8.56
N GLU A 196 -1.64 7.34 7.49
CA GLU A 196 -1.22 6.93 6.15
C GLU A 196 -1.28 8.08 5.16
N THR A 197 -2.46 8.62 4.88
CA THR A 197 -2.65 9.62 3.80
C THR A 197 -1.76 10.84 4.00
N LEU A 198 -1.80 11.45 5.18
CA LEU A 198 -0.93 12.60 5.50
C LEU A 198 0.55 12.22 5.64
N LYS A 199 0.86 10.99 6.10
CA LYS A 199 2.25 10.54 6.24
C LYS A 199 2.89 10.32 4.86
N TYR A 200 2.21 9.64 3.94
CA TYR A 200 2.71 9.44 2.59
C TYR A 200 2.79 10.76 1.82
N LEU A 201 1.81 11.67 1.96
CA LEU A 201 1.92 13.02 1.41
C LEU A 201 3.13 13.76 1.97
N TYR A 202 3.35 13.75 3.28
CA TYR A 202 4.54 14.37 3.88
C TYR A 202 5.84 13.77 3.34
N LEU A 203 5.93 12.43 3.26
CA LEU A 203 7.12 11.74 2.77
C LEU A 203 7.36 11.90 1.27
N LEU A 204 6.29 12.06 0.47
CA LEU A 204 6.34 12.34 -0.95
C LEU A 204 7.02 13.68 -1.24
N PHE A 205 6.88 14.68 -0.35
CA PHE A 205 7.54 15.98 -0.47
C PHE A 205 8.82 16.11 0.38
N SER A 206 9.19 15.07 1.12
CA SER A 206 10.41 15.05 1.95
C SER A 206 11.59 14.45 1.18
N PRO A 207 12.85 14.81 1.48
CA PRO A 207 14.02 14.18 0.84
C PRO A 207 14.07 12.64 1.00
N PRO A 208 14.69 11.90 0.05
CA PRO A 208 14.85 10.44 0.10
C PRO A 208 15.52 9.88 1.37
N SER A 209 16.29 10.71 2.09
CA SER A 209 16.94 10.35 3.35
C SER A 209 15.98 10.26 4.54
N VAL A 210 14.82 10.90 4.49
CA VAL A 210 13.80 10.82 5.55
C VAL A 210 13.04 9.51 5.37
N ILE A 211 13.20 8.57 6.32
CA ILE A 211 12.65 7.20 6.27
C ILE A 211 13.04 6.52 4.94
N SER A 212 14.35 6.29 4.74
CA SER A 212 14.86 5.65 3.52
C SER A 212 14.30 4.23 3.34
N LEU A 213 13.96 3.88 2.09
CA LEU A 213 13.53 2.53 1.71
C LEU A 213 14.66 1.48 1.78
N ASP A 214 15.90 1.93 1.99
CA ASP A 214 17.05 1.06 2.27
C ASP A 214 17.12 0.63 3.75
N GLU A 215 16.45 1.37 4.64
CA GLU A 215 16.49 1.15 6.08
C GLU A 215 15.14 0.73 6.67
N TRP A 216 14.04 1.07 5.99
CA TRP A 216 12.69 0.93 6.49
C TRP A 216 11.78 0.27 5.46
N VAL A 217 10.81 -0.48 5.97
CA VAL A 217 9.67 -0.99 5.22
C VAL A 217 8.40 -0.64 5.98
N PHE A 218 7.42 -0.07 5.30
CA PHE A 218 6.14 0.27 5.92
C PHE A 218 5.29 -0.98 6.08
N ASN A 219 4.57 -1.14 7.19
CA ASN A 219 3.47 -2.10 7.26
C ASN A 219 2.28 -1.64 6.38
N THR A 220 1.15 -2.35 6.39
CA THR A 220 -0.04 -1.97 5.58
C THR A 220 -0.77 -0.72 6.10
N GLU A 221 -0.39 -0.17 7.25
CA GLU A 221 -1.00 1.03 7.85
C GLU A 221 0.03 2.17 7.97
N ALA A 222 0.96 2.21 7.01
CA ALA A 222 2.08 3.15 6.92
C ALA A 222 2.96 3.31 8.17
N HIS A 223 3.05 2.31 9.05
CA HIS A 223 3.99 2.33 10.18
C HIS A 223 5.34 1.76 9.74
N PRO A 224 6.42 2.57 9.76
CA PRO A 224 7.73 2.11 9.31
C PRO A 224 8.35 1.12 10.32
N LEU A 225 8.80 -0.01 9.80
CA LEU A 225 9.54 -1.05 10.52
C LEU A 225 10.97 -1.10 9.99
N ARG A 226 11.96 -1.25 10.88
CA ARG A 226 13.36 -1.40 10.46
C ARG A 226 13.54 -2.67 9.64
N ILE A 227 14.34 -2.56 8.59
CA ILE A 227 14.92 -3.72 7.90
C ILE A 227 15.95 -4.35 8.84
N VAL A 228 15.83 -5.66 9.06
CA VAL A 228 16.67 -6.44 9.96
C VAL A 228 17.17 -7.67 9.23
N THR A 229 18.49 -7.87 9.20
CA THR A 229 19.10 -9.07 8.62
C THR A 229 18.60 -10.33 9.34
N ARG A 230 18.00 -11.25 8.58
CA ARG A 230 17.56 -12.56 9.08
C ARG A 230 18.58 -13.60 8.66
N ASP A 231 19.30 -14.17 9.61
CA ASP A 231 20.23 -15.26 9.33
C ASP A 231 19.48 -16.60 9.31
N GLY A 232 19.91 -17.52 8.44
CA GLY A 232 19.37 -18.89 8.38
C GLY A 232 19.85 -19.80 9.51
N GLY A 233 20.35 -19.22 10.61
CA GLY A 233 20.89 -19.91 11.78
C GLY A 233 19.82 -20.16 12.84
N GLU A 234 19.98 -21.27 13.55
CA GLU A 234 19.06 -21.86 14.54
C GLU A 234 18.34 -20.85 15.45
N ILE A 235 17.08 -21.19 15.77
CA ILE A 235 16.31 -20.58 16.86
C ILE A 235 17.23 -20.50 18.10
N PRO A 236 17.52 -19.30 18.65
CA PRO A 236 18.25 -19.20 19.91
C PRO A 236 17.38 -19.79 21.02
N GLY A 237 17.60 -21.06 21.36
CA GLY A 237 16.79 -21.76 22.37
C GLY A 237 16.91 -23.29 22.48
N GLN A 238 17.72 -23.98 21.67
CA GLN A 238 17.91 -25.44 21.82
C GLN A 238 19.36 -25.85 22.07
N SER A 239 19.95 -25.32 23.13
CA SER A 239 20.97 -25.93 24.02
C SER A 239 21.27 -24.85 25.06
N GLU A 240 20.95 -24.97 26.34
CA GLU A 240 21.34 -26.00 27.29
C GLU A 240 20.18 -26.28 28.28
N LYS A 241 20.01 -27.54 28.68
CA LYS A 241 19.23 -27.88 29.87
C LYS A 241 19.94 -27.28 31.09
N GLN A 242 19.53 -26.08 31.52
CA GLN A 242 19.77 -25.64 32.88
C GLN A 242 19.01 -26.57 33.82
N THR A 243 19.75 -27.37 34.58
CA THR A 243 19.24 -28.13 35.71
C THR A 243 18.74 -27.14 36.76
N SER A 244 17.43 -26.94 36.83
CA SER A 244 16.81 -26.13 37.88
C SER A 244 16.98 -26.85 39.22
N LYS A 245 17.93 -26.41 40.05
CA LYS A 245 17.86 -26.68 41.50
C LYS A 245 16.68 -25.87 42.04
N SER A 246 15.65 -26.56 42.52
CA SER A 246 14.54 -25.93 43.21
C SER A 246 15.05 -25.20 44.44
N ARG A 247 14.82 -23.89 44.51
CA ARG A 247 14.88 -23.14 45.76
C ARG A 247 13.44 -22.94 46.21
N GLY A 248 13.06 -23.68 47.26
CA GLY A 248 11.77 -23.59 47.91
C GLY A 248 11.46 -22.16 48.35
N ARG A 249 10.20 -21.76 48.13
CA ARG A 249 9.60 -20.50 48.56
C ARG A 249 9.53 -20.52 50.10
N LYS A 250 10.24 -19.63 50.79
CA LYS A 250 10.04 -19.41 52.22
C LYS A 250 8.73 -18.64 52.41
N GLU A 251 7.80 -19.23 53.14
CA GLU A 251 6.59 -18.56 53.63
C GLU A 251 6.97 -17.45 54.62
N GLY A 252 6.32 -16.30 54.49
CA GLY A 252 6.47 -15.15 55.38
C GLY A 252 5.79 -15.43 56.72
N ARG A 253 6.55 -15.30 57.80
CA ARG A 253 6.08 -15.33 59.18
C ARG A 253 5.44 -13.97 59.50
N PHE A 254 4.15 -13.96 59.82
CA PHE A 254 3.50 -12.83 60.49
C PHE A 254 3.68 -13.02 62.00
N ASP A 255 4.56 -12.21 62.61
CA ASP A 255 4.60 -12.07 64.06
C ASP A 255 3.69 -10.91 64.48
N ARG A 256 2.80 -11.21 65.43
CA ARG A 256 1.93 -10.25 66.13
C ARG A 256 2.74 -9.52 67.19
N HIS A 257 2.61 -8.19 67.23
CA HIS A 257 2.60 -7.40 68.45
C HIS A 257 1.67 -6.20 68.27
#